data_AF-A0A603N1P5-F1
#
_entry.id   AF-A0A603N1P5-F1
#
_cell.length_a   1.000
_cell.length_b   1.000
_cell.length_c   1.000
_cell.angle_alpha   90.00
_cell.angle_beta   90.00
_cell.angle_gamma   90.00
#
_symmetry.space_group_name_H-M   'P 1'
#
loop_
_entity.id
_entity.type
_entity.pdbx_description
1 polymer ?
#
loop_
_entity_poly.entity_id
_entity_poly.type
_entity_poly.pdbx_seq_one_letter_code
_entity_poly.pdbx_strand_id
1 'polypeptide(L)'
;MKNTKKLIIASVLSMMTASCYAGSIVVGSEQQSSVDIGFASPQQLSVTFAPVAGLKAGVIKSNTEIATIAVSSVAAKQFAIAADFKAKDVMNGDTWTLYGKNTGKGIKVYFYGETTSPQGNVNYNGHQWIIYDINDKLGVKLAGDQNVPADVFPMTVNIAAYQA
;
A
#
# COMPACT_ATOMS: atom_id res chain seq x y z
N MET A 1 -12.51 15.40 -35.17
CA MET A 1 -11.13 15.05 -35.61
C MET A 1 -10.29 16.32 -35.64
N LYS A 2 -9.40 16.51 -34.66
CA LYS A 2 -8.35 17.55 -34.71
C LYS A 2 -7.05 16.90 -34.25
N ASN A 3 -6.12 16.80 -35.19
CA ASN A 3 -4.81 16.15 -35.07
C ASN A 3 -3.85 17.06 -34.29
N THR A 4 -3.44 16.64 -33.10
CA THR A 4 -2.32 17.28 -32.38
C THR A 4 -1.03 16.75 -32.96
N LYS A 5 -0.42 17.52 -33.87
CA LYS A 5 0.89 17.22 -34.45
C LYS A 5 1.99 17.38 -33.40
N LYS A 6 2.90 16.40 -33.38
CA LYS A 6 4.12 16.35 -32.58
C LYS A 6 4.93 17.65 -32.72
N LEU A 7 5.23 18.30 -31.61
CA LEU A 7 6.16 19.43 -31.57
C LEU A 7 7.58 18.87 -31.38
N ILE A 8 8.42 18.99 -32.41
CA ILE A 8 9.83 18.59 -32.38
C ILE A 8 10.64 19.78 -31.86
N ILE A 9 11.44 19.53 -30.83
CA ILE A 9 12.45 20.42 -30.27
C ILE A 9 13.67 20.43 -31.19
N ALA A 10 14.15 21.60 -31.62
CA ALA A 10 15.55 21.83 -31.98
C ALA A 10 15.78 23.34 -32.20
N SER A 11 16.22 24.05 -31.16
CA SER A 11 16.84 25.38 -31.33
C SER A 11 18.35 25.23 -31.12
N VAL A 12 19.07 25.08 -32.23
CA VAL A 12 20.53 25.24 -32.29
C VAL A 12 20.82 26.74 -32.18
N LEU A 13 21.33 27.18 -31.03
CA LEU A 13 21.76 28.56 -30.83
C LEU A 13 23.28 28.64 -30.97
N SER A 14 23.75 28.88 -32.19
CA SER A 14 25.14 29.23 -32.47
C SER A 14 25.29 30.74 -32.52
N MET A 15 25.99 31.32 -31.55
CA MET A 15 26.68 32.60 -31.71
C MET A 15 27.78 32.72 -30.64
N MET A 16 29.03 32.66 -31.08
CA MET A 16 30.19 33.10 -30.30
C MET A 16 30.58 34.50 -30.76
N THR A 17 30.91 35.41 -29.84
CA THR A 17 32.16 36.20 -29.87
C THR A 17 32.31 37.03 -28.58
N ALA A 18 33.58 37.34 -28.29
CA ALA A 18 34.21 37.60 -27.00
C ALA A 18 33.83 38.91 -26.28
N SER A 19 33.91 38.90 -24.95
CA SER A 19 34.67 39.89 -24.16
C SER A 19 34.69 39.56 -22.67
N CYS A 20 35.87 39.77 -22.06
CA CYS A 20 36.13 39.93 -20.62
C CYS A 20 35.88 38.70 -19.73
N TYR A 21 36.57 38.61 -18.59
CA TYR A 21 36.43 37.53 -17.61
C TYR A 21 35.03 37.55 -16.97
N ALA A 22 34.04 37.13 -17.73
CA ALA A 22 32.71 36.79 -17.26
C ALA A 22 32.70 35.27 -17.15
N GLY A 23 32.51 34.75 -15.93
CA GLY A 23 32.37 33.30 -15.74
C GLY A 23 31.32 32.76 -16.71
N SER A 24 31.72 31.84 -17.58
CA SER A 24 30.85 31.23 -18.57
C SER A 24 30.45 29.83 -18.11
N ILE A 25 29.19 29.45 -18.35
CA ILE A 25 28.74 28.06 -18.19
C ILE A 25 29.61 27.17 -19.10
N VAL A 26 30.10 26.05 -18.57
CA VAL A 26 30.89 25.10 -19.35
C VAL A 26 29.97 24.44 -20.37
N VAL A 27 30.22 24.69 -21.65
CA VAL A 27 29.41 24.13 -22.74
C VAL A 27 29.38 22.60 -22.64
N GLY A 28 28.18 22.02 -22.58
CA GLY A 28 27.98 20.58 -22.42
C GLY A 28 27.98 20.07 -20.98
N SER A 29 28.13 20.94 -19.96
CA SER A 29 27.98 20.57 -18.54
C SER A 29 26.55 20.77 -18.00
N GLU A 30 25.61 21.15 -18.86
CA GLU A 30 24.23 21.37 -18.47
C GLU A 30 23.54 20.03 -18.22
N GLN A 31 23.04 19.82 -17.00
CA GLN A 31 22.28 18.63 -16.63
C GLN A 31 20.87 19.02 -16.24
N GLN A 32 19.88 18.43 -16.91
CA GLN A 32 18.50 18.54 -16.50
C GLN A 32 18.21 17.52 -15.41
N SER A 33 17.71 17.98 -14.26
CA SER A 33 17.21 17.13 -13.18
C SER A 33 15.74 17.43 -12.94
N SER A 34 14.95 16.41 -12.63
CA SER A 34 13.51 16.52 -12.39
C SER A 34 13.15 15.70 -11.15
N VAL A 35 12.22 16.23 -10.37
CA VAL A 35 11.65 15.58 -9.18
C VAL A 35 10.16 15.88 -9.15
N ASP A 36 9.37 14.92 -8.70
CA ASP A 36 7.94 15.10 -8.47
C ASP A 36 7.71 15.80 -7.13
N ILE A 37 6.93 16.89 -7.13
CA ILE A 37 6.51 17.60 -5.92
C ILE A 37 5.04 17.25 -5.63
N GLY A 38 4.81 16.45 -4.59
CA GLY A 38 3.49 15.99 -4.20
C GLY A 38 2.75 16.95 -3.25
N PHE A 39 1.55 17.38 -3.64
CA PHE A 39 0.55 17.97 -2.74
C PHE A 39 -0.60 16.96 -2.60
N ALA A 40 -0.71 16.30 -1.45
CA ALA A 40 -1.79 15.35 -1.21
C ALA A 40 -3.03 16.09 -0.66
N SER A 41 -4.17 15.99 -1.36
CA SER A 41 -5.45 16.16 -0.65
C SER A 41 -5.61 14.98 0.32
N PRO A 42 -6.46 15.07 1.36
CA PRO A 42 -6.84 13.89 2.14
C PRO A 42 -7.44 12.90 1.13
N GLN A 43 -6.65 11.91 0.72
CA GLN A 43 -7.09 10.99 -0.31
C GLN A 43 -8.32 10.29 0.25
N GLN A 44 -9.47 10.48 -0.41
CA GLN A 44 -10.70 9.81 -0.04
C GLN A 44 -10.56 8.33 -0.44
N LEU A 45 -9.74 7.60 0.30
CA LEU A 45 -9.87 6.16 0.36
C LEU A 45 -11.19 5.87 1.08
N SER A 46 -12.08 5.15 0.41
CA SER A 46 -13.23 4.55 1.06
C SER A 46 -12.84 3.12 1.40
N VAL A 47 -12.75 2.84 2.70
CA VAL A 47 -12.38 1.52 3.23
C VAL A 47 -13.63 0.88 3.80
N THR A 48 -13.99 -0.28 3.27
CA THR A 48 -14.96 -1.18 3.88
C THR A 48 -14.21 -2.30 4.55
N PHE A 49 -14.34 -2.41 5.87
CA PHE A 49 -13.78 -3.49 6.65
C PHE A 49 -14.89 -4.19 7.44
N ALA A 50 -15.18 -5.44 7.10
CA ALA A 50 -16.34 -6.15 7.62
C ALA A 50 -15.95 -7.56 8.13
N PRO A 51 -16.38 -7.94 9.34
CA PRO A 51 -16.20 -9.30 9.84
C PRO A 51 -17.14 -10.28 9.13
N VAL A 52 -16.72 -11.54 9.01
CA VAL A 52 -17.58 -12.64 8.56
C VAL A 52 -18.55 -13.01 9.68
N ALA A 53 -19.85 -13.03 9.37
CA ALA A 53 -20.88 -13.38 10.34
C ALA A 53 -20.95 -14.90 10.58
N GLY A 54 -21.36 -15.30 11.79
CA GLY A 54 -21.66 -16.70 12.10
C GLY A 54 -20.45 -17.61 12.33
N LEU A 55 -19.26 -17.05 12.58
CA LEU A 55 -18.08 -17.83 12.99
C LEU A 55 -18.36 -18.59 14.29
N LYS A 56 -17.96 -19.86 14.33
CA LYS A 56 -18.14 -20.75 15.48
C LYS A 56 -16.79 -21.09 16.08
N ALA A 57 -16.73 -21.14 17.42
CA ALA A 57 -15.56 -21.60 18.14
C ALA A 57 -15.29 -23.10 17.92
N GLY A 58 -14.06 -23.52 18.24
CA GLY A 58 -13.58 -24.89 18.10
C GLY A 58 -12.41 -25.00 17.12
N VAL A 59 -12.20 -26.20 16.59
CA VAL A 59 -11.17 -26.44 15.57
C VAL A 59 -11.64 -25.87 14.23
N ILE A 60 -10.99 -24.80 13.79
CA ILE A 60 -11.26 -24.13 12.52
C ILE A 60 -10.09 -24.43 11.56
N LYS A 61 -10.43 -24.75 10.31
CA LYS A 61 -9.44 -25.06 9.27
C LYS A 61 -8.64 -23.81 8.86
N SER A 62 -7.41 -24.04 8.41
CA SER A 62 -6.58 -23.05 7.76
C SER A 62 -7.32 -22.37 6.62
N ASN A 63 -6.98 -21.10 6.39
CA ASN A 63 -7.50 -20.27 5.31
C ASN A 63 -9.00 -19.97 5.43
N THR A 64 -9.61 -20.24 6.59
CA THR A 64 -10.97 -19.77 6.88
C THR A 64 -10.97 -18.26 6.96
N GLU A 65 -11.81 -17.63 6.15
CA GLU A 65 -11.97 -16.17 6.12
C GLU A 65 -12.76 -15.70 7.34
N ILE A 66 -12.24 -14.65 7.99
CA ILE A 66 -12.83 -14.07 9.19
C ILE A 66 -13.21 -12.60 9.01
N ALA A 67 -12.65 -11.93 8.01
CA ALA A 67 -13.01 -10.56 7.64
C ALA A 67 -12.68 -10.28 6.17
N THR A 68 -13.35 -9.28 5.61
CA THR A 68 -13.14 -8.78 4.25
C THR A 68 -12.75 -7.30 4.30
N ILE A 69 -11.87 -6.90 3.39
CA ILE A 69 -11.37 -5.54 3.21
C ILE A 69 -11.55 -5.18 1.74
N ALA A 70 -12.25 -4.08 1.48
CA ALA A 70 -12.37 -3.48 0.16
C ALA A 70 -11.96 -2.01 0.24
N VAL A 71 -11.06 -1.60 -0.63
CA VAL A 71 -10.55 -0.23 -0.70
C VAL A 71 -10.88 0.35 -2.07
N SER A 72 -11.60 1.46 -2.10
CA SER A 72 -11.88 2.22 -3.32
C SER A 72 -11.31 3.65 -3.22
N SER A 73 -10.99 4.22 -4.36
CA SER A 73 -10.52 5.60 -4.48
C SER A 73 -10.88 6.16 -5.85
N VAL A 74 -11.13 7.46 -5.90
CA VAL A 74 -11.31 8.21 -7.16
C VAL A 74 -10.00 8.77 -7.71
N ALA A 75 -8.93 8.76 -6.92
CA ALA A 75 -7.66 9.41 -7.25
C ALA A 75 -6.45 8.48 -7.15
N ALA A 76 -6.43 7.59 -6.14
CA ALA A 76 -5.35 6.61 -5.99
C ALA A 76 -5.52 5.46 -6.97
N LYS A 77 -4.41 4.96 -7.52
CA LYS A 77 -4.39 3.70 -8.26
C LYS A 77 -4.11 2.51 -7.36
N GLN A 78 -3.34 2.73 -6.29
CA GLN A 78 -2.86 1.70 -5.39
C GLN A 78 -3.07 2.12 -3.94
N PHE A 79 -3.16 1.12 -3.06
CA PHE A 79 -3.16 1.32 -1.63
C PHE A 79 -2.12 0.41 -0.98
N ALA A 80 -1.61 0.87 0.15
CA ALA A 80 -0.73 0.12 1.03
C ALA A 80 -1.51 -0.29 2.28
N ILE A 81 -1.38 -1.54 2.69
CA ILE A 81 -1.97 -2.08 3.91
C ILE A 81 -0.90 -2.66 4.82
N ALA A 82 -1.05 -2.46 6.12
CA ALA A 82 -0.22 -3.06 7.15
C ALA A 82 -1.10 -3.58 8.30
N ALA A 83 -0.58 -4.59 9.02
CA ALA A 83 -1.15 -5.00 10.30
C ALA A 83 -1.19 -3.83 11.31
N ASP A 84 -1.92 -3.99 12.41
CA ASP A 84 -1.86 -3.03 13.51
C ASP A 84 -0.40 -2.83 13.94
N PHE A 85 0.04 -1.57 14.06
CA PHE A 85 1.40 -1.23 14.49
C PHE A 85 1.67 -1.65 15.95
N LYS A 86 0.61 -1.97 16.70
CA LYS A 86 0.67 -2.52 18.06
C LYS A 86 0.51 -4.05 18.08
N ALA A 87 0.33 -4.70 16.93
CA ALA A 87 0.24 -6.15 16.87
C ALA A 87 1.55 -6.80 17.34
N LYS A 88 1.41 -7.96 17.97
CA LYS A 88 2.55 -8.80 18.37
C LYS A 88 2.79 -9.88 17.33
N ASP A 89 4.02 -10.37 17.30
CA ASP A 89 4.44 -11.50 16.46
C ASP A 89 4.14 -11.28 14.97
N VAL A 90 4.31 -10.05 14.49
CA VAL A 90 4.14 -9.72 13.07
C VAL A 90 5.26 -10.41 12.29
N MET A 91 4.88 -11.25 11.34
CA MET A 91 5.77 -11.97 10.43
C MET A 91 5.52 -11.45 9.01
N ASN A 92 6.59 -11.11 8.29
CA ASN A 92 6.56 -10.66 6.90
C ASN A 92 5.59 -9.49 6.60
N GLY A 93 5.19 -8.72 7.62
CA GLY A 93 4.25 -7.60 7.51
C GLY A 93 2.79 -7.98 7.28
N ASP A 94 2.50 -9.26 7.03
CA ASP A 94 1.19 -9.73 6.55
C ASP A 94 0.48 -10.69 7.49
N THR A 95 1.21 -11.26 8.45
CA THR A 95 0.73 -12.29 9.36
C THR A 95 0.98 -11.83 10.79
N TRP A 96 -0.04 -11.88 11.66
CA TRP A 96 0.09 -11.42 13.04
C TRP A 96 -0.86 -12.16 14.00
N THR A 97 -0.67 -11.97 15.31
CA THR A 97 -1.52 -12.56 16.35
C THR A 97 -2.57 -11.57 16.86
N LEU A 98 -3.84 -11.98 16.86
CA LEU A 98 -4.94 -11.29 17.54
C LEU A 98 -5.19 -11.93 18.90
N TYR A 99 -5.46 -11.14 19.93
CA TYR A 99 -5.76 -11.64 21.27
C TYR A 99 -7.22 -11.39 21.64
N GLY A 100 -7.89 -12.44 22.13
CA GLY A 100 -9.28 -12.37 22.59
C GLY A 100 -9.42 -11.49 23.83
N LYS A 101 -10.47 -10.65 23.87
CA LYS A 101 -10.72 -9.71 24.99
C LYS A 101 -10.93 -10.40 26.32
N ASN A 102 -11.58 -11.56 26.33
CA ASN A 102 -12.02 -12.22 27.57
C ASN A 102 -11.05 -13.31 28.02
N THR A 103 -10.51 -14.09 27.09
CA THR A 103 -9.65 -15.24 27.37
C THR A 103 -8.17 -14.92 27.30
N GLY A 104 -7.78 -13.83 26.61
CA GLY A 104 -6.38 -13.50 26.33
C GLY A 104 -5.68 -14.50 25.41
N LYS A 105 -6.40 -15.47 24.83
CA LYS A 105 -5.82 -16.46 23.89
C LYS A 105 -5.55 -15.81 22.54
N GLY A 106 -4.44 -16.19 21.93
CA GLY A 106 -4.02 -15.70 20.62
C GLY A 106 -4.56 -16.56 19.47
N ILE A 107 -4.96 -15.92 18.37
CA ILE A 107 -5.19 -16.56 17.07
C ILE A 107 -4.30 -15.89 16.03
N LYS A 108 -3.69 -16.67 15.14
CA LYS A 108 -2.86 -16.14 14.05
C LYS A 108 -3.69 -15.89 12.81
N VAL A 109 -3.53 -14.72 12.22
CA VAL A 109 -4.26 -14.27 11.04
C VAL A 109 -3.30 -13.71 10.01
N TYR A 110 -3.71 -13.68 8.76
CA TYR A 110 -2.92 -13.07 7.69
C TYR A 110 -3.78 -12.45 6.60
N PHE A 111 -3.22 -11.49 5.86
CA PHE A 111 -3.86 -10.92 4.68
C PHE A 111 -3.84 -11.91 3.52
N TYR A 112 -4.94 -11.99 2.77
CA TYR A 112 -5.04 -12.86 1.60
C TYR A 112 -5.85 -12.22 0.48
N GLY A 113 -5.27 -12.12 -0.72
CA GLY A 113 -6.00 -11.78 -1.93
C GLY A 113 -6.50 -13.05 -2.63
N GLU A 114 -7.81 -13.22 -2.81
CA GLU A 114 -8.33 -14.44 -3.46
C GLU A 114 -8.00 -14.52 -4.95
N THR A 115 -8.14 -13.38 -5.63
CA THR A 115 -7.91 -13.23 -7.07
C THR A 115 -6.86 -12.17 -7.37
N THR A 116 -6.24 -11.61 -6.34
CA THR A 116 -5.24 -10.54 -6.45
C THR A 116 -3.95 -10.96 -5.76
N SER A 117 -2.83 -10.54 -6.32
CA SER A 117 -1.51 -10.71 -5.73
C SER A 117 -0.96 -9.34 -5.34
N PRO A 118 -0.16 -9.26 -4.26
CA PRO A 118 0.54 -8.02 -3.92
C PRO A 118 1.35 -7.49 -5.12
N GLN A 119 1.26 -6.18 -5.36
CA GLN A 119 2.07 -5.47 -6.35
C GLN A 119 3.50 -5.23 -5.85
N GLY A 120 3.71 -5.32 -4.54
CA GLY A 120 5.01 -5.16 -3.92
C GLY A 120 4.89 -4.94 -2.42
N ASN A 121 6.01 -4.56 -1.81
CA ASN A 121 6.07 -4.14 -0.42
C ASN A 121 6.97 -2.92 -0.27
N VAL A 122 6.71 -2.12 0.77
CA VAL A 122 7.52 -0.97 1.15
C VAL A 122 7.67 -0.92 2.66
N ASN A 123 8.86 -0.57 3.14
CA ASN A 123 9.09 -0.28 4.56
C ASN A 123 8.93 1.21 4.80
N TYR A 124 7.97 1.59 5.66
CA TYR A 124 7.71 2.98 6.01
C TYR A 124 7.45 3.11 7.51
N ASN A 125 8.19 4.02 8.16
CA ASN A 125 8.21 4.22 9.62
C ASN A 125 8.47 2.93 10.42
N GLY A 126 9.36 2.06 9.93
CA GLY A 126 9.71 0.80 10.60
C GLY A 126 8.65 -0.29 10.51
N HIS A 127 7.58 -0.06 9.74
CA HIS A 127 6.54 -1.05 9.46
C HIS A 127 6.60 -1.48 8.01
N GLN A 128 6.40 -2.77 7.76
CA GLN A 128 6.26 -3.30 6.42
C GLN A 128 4.82 -3.10 5.94
N TRP A 129 4.67 -2.55 4.75
CA TRP A 129 3.40 -2.32 4.08
C TRP A 129 3.34 -3.13 2.80
N ILE A 130 2.18 -3.69 2.50
CA ILE A 130 1.91 -4.50 1.32
C ILE A 130 1.07 -3.68 0.36
N ILE A 131 1.46 -3.65 -0.90
CA ILE A 131 0.85 -2.81 -1.92
C ILE A 131 -0.12 -3.64 -2.75
N TYR A 132 -1.32 -3.11 -2.94
CA TYR A 132 -2.39 -3.69 -3.77
C TYR A 132 -3.00 -2.62 -4.67
N ASP A 133 -3.69 -3.05 -5.73
CA ASP A 133 -4.41 -2.12 -6.59
C ASP A 133 -5.76 -1.75 -5.98
N ILE A 134 -6.22 -0.52 -6.23
CA ILE A 134 -7.53 -0.08 -5.78
C ILE A 134 -8.64 -0.95 -6.42
N ASN A 135 -9.68 -1.26 -5.63
CA ASN A 135 -10.77 -2.19 -5.92
C ASN A 135 -10.42 -3.68 -5.83
N ASP A 136 -9.18 -4.02 -5.45
CA ASP A 136 -8.85 -5.36 -5.04
C ASP A 136 -9.66 -5.78 -3.82
N LYS A 137 -10.11 -7.04 -3.81
CA LYS A 137 -10.75 -7.67 -2.66
C LYS A 137 -9.72 -8.42 -1.85
N LEU A 138 -9.58 -8.02 -0.59
CA LEU A 138 -8.71 -8.69 0.37
C LEU A 138 -9.56 -9.36 1.45
N GLY A 139 -9.15 -10.53 1.86
CA GLY A 139 -9.64 -11.22 3.04
C GLY A 139 -8.59 -11.19 4.15
N VAL A 140 -9.05 -11.38 5.38
CA VAL A 140 -8.21 -11.80 6.50
C VAL A 140 -8.58 -13.24 6.82
N LYS A 141 -7.60 -14.12 6.83
CA LYS A 141 -7.78 -15.56 7.00
C LYS A 141 -7.01 -16.09 8.20
N LEU A 142 -7.46 -17.22 8.77
CA LEU A 142 -6.72 -17.94 9.81
C LEU A 142 -5.46 -18.60 9.23
N ALA A 143 -4.33 -18.37 9.87
CA ALA A 143 -3.05 -18.99 9.50
C ALA A 143 -2.95 -20.40 10.14
N GLY A 144 -3.05 -21.45 9.32
CA GLY A 144 -3.05 -22.83 9.79
C GLY A 144 -4.35 -23.24 10.49
N ASP A 145 -4.47 -24.54 10.75
CA ASP A 145 -5.56 -25.09 11.58
C ASP A 145 -5.40 -24.62 13.02
N GLN A 146 -6.48 -24.07 13.60
CA GLN A 146 -6.44 -23.46 14.93
C GLN A 146 -7.65 -23.83 15.77
N ASN A 147 -7.43 -24.09 17.07
CA ASN A 147 -8.52 -24.23 18.04
C ASN A 147 -8.89 -22.86 18.62
N VAL A 148 -9.90 -22.22 18.03
CA VAL A 148 -10.33 -20.86 18.35
C VAL A 148 -11.34 -20.90 19.51
N PRO A 149 -11.06 -20.26 20.66
CA PRO A 149 -12.02 -20.18 21.76
C PRO A 149 -13.20 -19.27 21.40
N ALA A 150 -14.34 -19.47 22.07
CA ALA A 150 -15.44 -18.52 22.03
C ALA A 150 -15.01 -17.22 22.73
N ASP A 151 -14.70 -16.18 21.95
CA ASP A 151 -14.22 -14.89 22.42
C ASP A 151 -14.46 -13.79 21.35
N VAL A 152 -14.15 -12.54 21.69
CA VAL A 152 -14.15 -11.39 20.79
C VAL A 152 -12.71 -10.98 20.51
N PHE A 153 -12.30 -11.06 19.25
CA PHE A 153 -10.96 -10.72 18.78
C PHE A 153 -10.98 -9.35 18.07
N PRO A 154 -10.62 -8.25 18.75
CA PRO A 154 -10.57 -6.94 18.11
C PRO A 154 -9.44 -6.94 17.09
N MET A 155 -9.73 -6.44 15.90
CA MET A 155 -8.78 -6.33 14.80
C MET A 155 -8.72 -4.90 14.30
N THR A 156 -7.50 -4.43 14.08
CA THR A 156 -7.21 -3.12 13.48
C THR A 156 -6.19 -3.34 12.38
N VAL A 157 -6.32 -2.59 11.29
CA VAL A 157 -5.40 -2.60 10.15
C VAL A 157 -5.12 -1.16 9.76
N ASN A 158 -3.93 -0.91 9.22
CA ASN A 158 -3.52 0.40 8.75
C ASN A 158 -3.60 0.42 7.23
N ILE A 159 -4.29 1.41 6.66
CA ILE A 159 -4.46 1.55 5.22
C ILE A 159 -4.08 2.99 4.84
N ALA A 160 -3.26 3.11 3.82
CA ALA A 160 -2.84 4.38 3.25
C ALA A 160 -2.86 4.28 1.72
N ALA A 161 -2.98 5.42 1.05
CA ALA A 161 -2.82 5.43 -0.38
C ALA A 161 -1.35 5.27 -0.73
N TYR A 162 -1.08 4.52 -1.80
CA TYR A 162 0.27 4.33 -2.30
C TYR A 162 0.43 5.05 -3.63
N GLN A 163 1.52 5.82 -3.74
CA GLN A 163 1.93 6.48 -4.96
C GLN A 163 3.32 5.94 -5.32
N ALA A 164 3.39 5.22 -6.44
CA ALA A 164 4.63 4.75 -7.04
C ALA A 164 5.40 5.89 -7.71
#